data_AF-A0A9E0QR13-F1
#
_entry.id   AF-A0A9E0QR13-F1
#
_cell.length_a   1.000
_cell.length_b   1.000
_cell.length_c   1.000
_cell.angle_alpha   90.00
_cell.angle_beta   90.00
_cell.angle_gamma   90.00
#
_symmetry.space_group_name_H-M   'P 1'
#
loop_
_entity.id
_entity.type
_entity.pdbx_description
1 polymer ?
#
loop_
_entity_poly.entity_id
_entity_poly.type
_entity_poly.pdbx_seq_one_letter_code
_entity_poly.pdbx_strand_id
1 'polypeptide(L)'
;MAWLDAHIPDDDGQRTLVHGDYRLDNLLFELEGTACVAVLDWELSTLGHPYADLAAVIMQWSMPATAEGRGLSGVDRAALGLWSDAEFIARYCDRRGIAPIEGFHFYLAFSYFRMAAILQGVKKRALDGNASDPARGLRLGGYVPEFARAGLRATKDKT
;
A
#
# COMPACT_ATOMS: atom_id res chain seq x y z
N MET A 1 15.44 7.75 -0.58
CA MET A 1 16.45 7.30 0.39
C MET A 1 16.69 8.38 1.43
N ALA A 2 17.48 9.42 1.17
CA ALA A 2 17.86 10.43 2.18
C ALA A 2 16.71 10.99 3.05
N TRP A 3 15.54 11.29 2.48
CA TRP A 3 14.40 11.75 3.28
C TRP A 3 13.85 10.65 4.22
N LEU A 4 13.62 9.43 3.70
CA LEU A 4 13.12 8.32 4.52
C LEU A 4 14.11 7.99 5.65
N ASP A 5 15.40 7.93 5.34
CA ASP A 5 16.42 7.63 6.34
C ASP A 5 16.49 8.70 7.45
N ALA A 6 16.21 9.97 7.11
CA ALA A 6 16.23 11.08 8.05
C ALA A 6 14.91 11.32 8.81
N HIS A 7 13.82 10.65 8.43
CA HIS A 7 12.47 10.89 8.98
C HIS A 7 11.82 9.60 9.50
N ILE A 8 12.62 8.57 9.79
CA ILE A 8 12.14 7.37 10.45
C ILE A 8 11.48 7.79 11.79
N PRO A 9 10.21 7.45 12.02
CA PRO A 9 9.55 7.72 13.30
C PRO A 9 10.31 7.04 14.44
N ASP A 10 10.24 7.64 15.63
CA ASP A 10 10.78 7.01 16.83
C ASP A 10 10.16 5.62 17.04
N ASP A 11 10.95 4.70 17.58
CA ASP A 11 10.48 3.34 17.88
C ASP A 11 9.41 3.40 18.97
N ASP A 12 8.18 3.07 18.61
CA ASP A 12 7.02 3.02 19.50
C ASP A 12 6.81 1.61 20.11
N GLY A 13 7.73 0.68 19.84
CA GLY A 13 7.71 -0.70 20.31
C GLY A 13 6.70 -1.60 19.59
N GLN A 14 5.98 -1.10 18.58
CA GLN A 14 5.00 -1.91 17.85
C GLN A 14 5.68 -2.90 16.91
N ARG A 15 5.40 -4.19 17.16
CA ARG A 15 5.82 -5.28 16.28
C ARG A 15 4.73 -6.34 16.21
N THR A 16 4.15 -6.50 15.03
CA THR A 16 3.06 -7.45 14.78
C THR A 16 3.37 -8.32 13.58
N LEU A 17 2.56 -9.37 13.40
CA LEU A 17 2.46 -10.00 12.09
C LEU A 17 1.98 -8.94 11.09
N VAL A 18 2.70 -8.82 9.98
CA VAL A 18 2.30 -8.06 8.80
C VAL A 18 2.16 -9.04 7.65
N HIS A 19 1.11 -8.90 6.86
CA HIS A 19 0.86 -9.69 5.68
C HIS A 19 1.88 -9.37 4.57
N GLY A 20 2.27 -8.10 4.47
CA GLY A 20 3.18 -7.60 3.44
C GLY A 20 2.50 -7.33 2.10
N ASP A 21 1.27 -7.81 1.92
CA ASP A 21 0.48 -7.69 0.69
C ASP A 21 -1.04 -7.71 0.98
N TYR A 22 -1.44 -7.00 2.03
CA TYR A 22 -2.84 -6.99 2.48
C TYR A 22 -3.71 -6.16 1.53
N ARG A 23 -4.58 -6.83 0.76
CA ARG A 23 -5.45 -6.21 -0.26
C ARG A 23 -6.71 -7.05 -0.47
N LEU A 24 -7.76 -6.44 -1.03
CA LEU A 24 -9.07 -7.07 -1.24
C LEU A 24 -9.00 -8.41 -1.99
N ASP A 25 -8.16 -8.57 -3.01
CA ASP A 25 -8.06 -9.83 -3.76
C ASP A 25 -7.40 -10.98 -3.00
N ASN A 26 -6.73 -10.66 -1.90
CA ASN A 26 -6.18 -11.65 -0.99
C ASN A 26 -7.18 -11.95 0.14
N LEU A 27 -8.42 -11.46 0.08
CA LEU A 27 -9.47 -11.74 1.05
C LEU A 27 -10.58 -12.59 0.41
N LEU A 28 -10.99 -13.65 1.10
CA LEU A 28 -12.21 -14.40 0.78
C LEU A 28 -13.34 -13.93 1.67
N PHE A 29 -14.50 -13.72 1.07
CA PHE A 29 -15.73 -13.33 1.77
C PHE A 29 -16.77 -14.45 1.69
N GLU A 30 -17.73 -14.42 2.60
CA GLU A 30 -18.94 -15.25 2.49
C GLU A 30 -19.67 -14.99 1.17
N LEU A 31 -20.33 -16.01 0.62
CA LEU A 31 -21.05 -15.90 -0.66
C LEU A 31 -22.19 -14.87 -0.61
N GLU A 32 -22.87 -14.77 0.53
CA GLU A 32 -24.05 -13.93 0.74
C GLU A 32 -23.80 -12.83 1.79
N GLY A 33 -22.55 -12.59 2.16
CA GLY A 33 -22.18 -11.72 3.28
C GLY A 33 -20.91 -10.91 3.05
N THR A 34 -20.59 -10.05 4.02
CA THR A 34 -19.37 -9.21 4.01
C THR A 34 -18.32 -9.67 5.03
N ALA A 35 -18.57 -10.79 5.71
CA ALA A 35 -17.60 -11.38 6.61
C ALA A 35 -16.43 -11.96 5.81
N CYS A 36 -15.22 -11.55 6.17
CA CYS A 36 -13.99 -12.13 5.64
C CYS A 36 -13.78 -13.51 6.29
N VAL A 37 -13.78 -14.58 5.49
CA VAL A 37 -13.63 -15.97 5.95
C VAL A 37 -12.19 -16.47 5.86
N ALA A 38 -11.37 -15.86 5.01
CA ALA A 38 -9.96 -16.19 4.92
C ALA A 38 -9.13 -15.04 4.35
N VAL A 39 -7.86 -14.98 4.78
CA VAL A 39 -6.82 -14.15 4.19
C VAL A 39 -5.82 -15.09 3.50
N LEU A 40 -5.50 -14.82 2.24
CA LEU A 40 -4.69 -15.66 1.35
C LEU A 40 -3.33 -15.04 1.08
N ASP A 41 -2.41 -15.79 0.48
CA ASP A 41 -1.16 -15.26 -0.10
C ASP A 41 -0.19 -14.65 0.93
N TRP A 42 0.14 -15.45 1.95
CA TRP A 42 1.02 -15.08 3.07
C TRP A 42 2.53 -15.15 2.75
N GLU A 43 2.93 -15.29 1.49
CA GLU A 43 4.34 -15.54 1.13
C GLU A 43 5.28 -14.36 1.46
N LEU A 44 4.74 -13.14 1.56
CA LEU A 44 5.46 -11.93 1.93
C LEU A 44 5.34 -11.57 3.42
N SER A 45 4.68 -12.41 4.20
CA SER A 45 4.41 -12.11 5.61
C SER A 45 5.66 -12.15 6.47
N THR A 46 5.69 -11.30 7.50
CA THR A 46 6.81 -11.19 8.42
C THR A 46 6.38 -10.52 9.73
N LEU A 47 7.31 -10.37 10.68
CA LEU A 47 7.14 -9.51 11.84
C LEU A 47 7.64 -8.10 11.51
N GLY A 48 6.79 -7.10 11.66
CA GLY A 48 7.14 -5.71 11.34
C GLY A 48 6.19 -4.70 11.97
N HIS A 49 6.34 -3.44 11.55
CA HIS A 49 5.49 -2.36 12.03
C HIS A 49 4.09 -2.47 11.40
N PRO A 50 3.00 -2.48 12.18
CA PRO A 50 1.64 -2.72 11.67
C PRO A 50 1.18 -1.72 10.60
N TYR A 51 1.62 -0.47 10.71
CA TYR A 51 1.24 0.58 9.75
C TYR A 51 1.80 0.36 8.35
N ALA A 52 2.74 -0.56 8.14
CA ALA A 52 3.22 -0.91 6.81
C ALA A 52 2.10 -1.48 5.92
N ASP A 53 1.25 -2.37 6.45
CA ASP A 53 0.10 -2.91 5.71
C ASP A 53 -0.98 -1.85 5.54
N LEU A 54 -1.26 -1.06 6.59
CA LEU A 54 -2.25 0.02 6.53
C LEU A 54 -1.88 1.05 5.45
N ALA A 55 -0.63 1.48 5.41
CA ALA A 55 -0.12 2.41 4.41
C ALA A 55 -0.11 1.82 3.00
N ALA A 56 0.12 0.51 2.84
CA ALA A 56 0.05 -0.16 1.55
C ALA A 56 -1.37 -0.12 0.96
N VAL A 57 -2.41 -0.27 1.79
CA VAL A 57 -3.82 -0.11 1.37
C VAL A 57 -4.10 1.32 0.89
N ILE A 58 -3.73 2.33 1.70
CA ILE A 58 -3.93 3.74 1.35
C ILE A 58 -3.15 4.12 0.08
N MET A 59 -1.91 3.68 -0.03
CA MET A 59 -1.08 3.88 -1.23
C MET A 59 -1.77 3.31 -2.47
N GLN A 60 -2.34 2.11 -2.36
CA GLN A 60 -3.03 1.47 -3.48
C GLN A 60 -4.27 2.27 -3.90
N TRP A 61 -5.10 2.69 -2.96
CA TRP A 61 -6.29 3.49 -3.25
C TRP A 61 -5.96 4.86 -3.84
N SER A 62 -4.82 5.42 -3.48
CA SER A 62 -4.33 6.70 -4.00
C SER A 62 -3.86 6.66 -5.46
N MET A 63 -3.75 5.46 -6.07
CA MET A 63 -3.44 5.32 -7.49
C MET A 63 -4.67 5.52 -8.38
N PRO A 64 -4.50 5.82 -9.68
CA PRO A 64 -5.61 5.89 -10.63
C PRO A 64 -6.39 4.57 -10.72
N ALA A 65 -7.71 4.67 -10.82
CA ALA A 65 -8.56 3.55 -11.19
C ALA A 65 -8.29 3.16 -12.66
N THR A 66 -7.73 1.96 -12.87
CA THR A 66 -7.43 1.43 -14.22
C THR A 66 -7.88 -0.02 -14.29
N ALA A 67 -8.07 -0.57 -15.50
CA ALA A 67 -8.50 -1.95 -15.67
C ALA A 67 -7.50 -2.99 -15.11
N GLU A 68 -6.20 -2.63 -15.08
CA GLU A 68 -5.14 -3.49 -14.52
C GLU A 68 -4.81 -3.15 -13.05
N GLY A 69 -5.33 -2.04 -12.54
CA GLY A 69 -5.00 -1.48 -11.24
C GLY A 69 -6.15 -1.54 -10.25
N ARG A 70 -5.83 -1.17 -9.00
CA ARG A 70 -6.74 -1.26 -7.84
C ARG A 70 -6.95 0.09 -7.19
N GLY A 71 -6.67 1.14 -7.95
CA GLY A 71 -6.73 2.51 -7.50
C GLY A 71 -8.16 3.01 -7.38
N LEU A 72 -8.35 4.00 -6.52
CA LEU A 72 -9.61 4.71 -6.33
C LEU A 72 -9.46 6.22 -6.58
N SER A 73 -8.29 6.69 -7.05
CA SER A 73 -8.11 8.10 -7.41
C SER A 73 -9.03 8.46 -8.58
N GLY A 74 -9.79 9.55 -8.40
CA GLY A 74 -10.81 10.02 -9.34
C GLY A 74 -12.18 9.35 -9.16
N VAL A 75 -12.31 8.39 -8.25
CA VAL A 75 -13.60 7.78 -7.88
C VAL A 75 -14.25 8.62 -6.77
N ASP A 76 -15.53 8.95 -6.95
CA ASP A 76 -16.35 9.51 -5.87
C ASP A 76 -16.70 8.43 -4.86
N ARG A 77 -15.77 8.20 -3.92
CA ARG A 77 -15.91 7.19 -2.86
C ARG A 77 -17.12 7.46 -1.97
N ALA A 78 -17.44 8.72 -1.69
CA ALA A 78 -18.57 9.09 -0.85
C ALA A 78 -19.90 8.70 -1.51
N ALA A 79 -20.06 8.99 -2.82
CA ALA A 79 -21.25 8.57 -3.57
C ALA A 79 -21.45 7.05 -3.62
N LEU A 80 -20.37 6.28 -3.48
CA LEU A 80 -20.38 4.81 -3.42
C LEU A 80 -20.48 4.25 -2.00
N GLY A 81 -20.58 5.10 -0.97
CA GLY A 81 -20.60 4.68 0.43
C GLY A 81 -19.27 4.10 0.93
N LEU A 82 -18.17 4.36 0.22
CA LEU A 82 -16.82 3.96 0.61
C LEU A 82 -16.21 5.02 1.53
N TRP A 83 -15.50 4.58 2.55
CA TRP A 83 -14.76 5.48 3.45
C TRP A 83 -13.70 6.27 2.70
N SER A 84 -13.39 7.47 3.17
CA SER A 84 -12.16 8.20 2.88
C SER A 84 -10.94 7.54 3.55
N ASP A 85 -9.73 7.98 3.19
CA ASP A 85 -8.49 7.48 3.81
C ASP A 85 -8.44 7.79 5.30
N ALA A 86 -8.82 9.02 5.68
CA ALA A 86 -8.87 9.45 7.08
C ALA A 86 -9.86 8.62 7.90
N GLU A 87 -11.06 8.35 7.35
CA GLU A 87 -12.06 7.51 8.01
C GLU A 87 -11.62 6.05 8.15
N PHE A 88 -10.89 5.51 7.17
CA PHE A 88 -10.36 4.15 7.24
C PHE A 88 -9.28 4.03 8.32
N ILE A 89 -8.36 4.99 8.36
CA ILE A 89 -7.29 5.05 9.38
C ILE A 89 -7.89 5.24 10.78
N ALA A 90 -8.86 6.13 10.95
CA ALA A 90 -9.54 6.33 12.23
C ALA A 90 -10.21 5.05 12.73
N ARG A 91 -10.94 4.34 11.85
CA ARG A 91 -11.54 3.03 12.20
C ARG A 91 -10.51 1.97 12.55
N TYR A 92 -9.34 1.98 11.90
CA TYR A 92 -8.24 1.10 12.25
C TYR A 92 -7.76 1.39 13.68
N CYS A 93 -7.53 2.66 14.03
CA CYS A 93 -7.15 3.08 15.38
C CYS A 93 -8.20 2.68 16.43
N ASP A 94 -9.47 2.93 16.15
CA ASP A 94 -10.59 2.58 17.04
C ASP A 94 -10.63 1.07 17.31
N ARG A 95 -10.52 0.25 16.27
CA ARG A 95 -10.50 -1.22 16.41
C ARG A 95 -9.28 -1.74 17.16
N ARG A 96 -8.16 -1.03 17.09
CA ARG A 96 -6.93 -1.35 17.78
C ARG A 96 -6.88 -0.79 19.21
N GLY A 97 -7.79 0.12 19.57
CA GLY A 97 -7.76 0.82 20.86
C GLY A 97 -6.53 1.71 21.03
N ILE A 98 -6.04 2.32 19.94
CA ILE A 98 -4.84 3.18 19.94
C ILE A 98 -5.20 4.62 19.58
N ALA A 99 -4.32 5.56 19.93
CA ALA A 99 -4.45 6.95 19.53
C ALA A 99 -4.35 7.12 18.00
N PRO A 100 -4.81 8.27 17.45
CA PRO A 100 -4.55 8.63 16.06
C PRO A 100 -3.05 8.55 15.72
N ILE A 101 -2.75 8.13 14.49
CA ILE A 101 -1.37 7.91 14.06
C ILE A 101 -0.73 9.24 13.67
N GLU A 102 0.19 9.73 14.49
CA GLU A 102 1.02 10.87 14.13
C GLU A 102 2.03 10.48 13.02
N GLY A 103 2.27 11.39 12.08
CA GLY A 103 3.29 11.17 11.05
C GLY A 103 2.97 10.07 10.03
N PHE A 104 1.69 9.73 9.81
CA PHE A 104 1.30 8.63 8.92
C PHE A 104 1.89 8.72 7.49
N HIS A 105 2.15 9.95 7.04
CA HIS A 105 2.77 10.26 5.75
C HIS A 105 4.15 9.60 5.54
N PHE A 106 4.92 9.34 6.60
CA PHE A 106 6.16 8.58 6.51
C PHE A 106 5.90 7.15 5.98
N TYR A 107 4.96 6.43 6.59
CA TYR A 107 4.62 5.05 6.20
C TYR A 107 4.03 4.99 4.79
N LEU A 108 3.27 6.03 4.41
CA LEU A 108 2.76 6.17 3.04
C LEU A 108 3.90 6.41 2.03
N ALA A 109 4.83 7.33 2.32
CA ALA A 109 6.00 7.58 1.48
C ALA A 109 6.89 6.34 1.35
N PHE A 110 7.09 5.61 2.45
CA PHE A 110 7.79 4.33 2.45
C PHE A 110 7.09 3.28 1.57
N SER A 111 5.76 3.15 1.66
CA SER A 111 4.98 2.23 0.82
C SER A 111 5.14 2.53 -0.67
N TYR A 112 5.09 3.80 -1.06
CA TYR A 112 5.36 4.22 -2.44
C TYR A 112 6.78 3.86 -2.90
N PHE A 113 7.78 4.12 -2.06
CA PHE A 113 9.17 3.77 -2.35
C PHE A 113 9.33 2.25 -2.54
N ARG A 114 8.78 1.46 -1.61
CA ARG A 114 8.79 -0.01 -1.67
C ARG A 114 8.17 -0.51 -2.97
N MET A 115 7.00 0.01 -3.36
CA MET A 115 6.34 -0.38 -4.60
C MET A 115 7.13 0.02 -5.84
N ALA A 116 7.70 1.24 -5.87
CA ALA A 116 8.57 1.67 -6.96
C ALA A 116 9.79 0.75 -7.12
N ALA A 117 10.40 0.30 -6.01
CA ALA A 117 11.51 -0.64 -6.02
C ALA A 117 11.10 -2.04 -6.55
N ILE A 118 9.92 -2.55 -6.14
CA ILE A 118 9.36 -3.81 -6.64
C ILE A 118 9.15 -3.73 -8.16
N LEU A 119 8.48 -2.68 -8.65
CA LEU A 119 8.22 -2.47 -10.07
C LEU A 119 9.51 -2.30 -10.87
N GLN A 120 10.52 -1.62 -10.29
CA GLN A 120 11.83 -1.49 -10.91
C GLN A 120 12.55 -2.85 -11.03
N GLY A 121 12.43 -3.71 -10.02
CA GLY A 121 12.94 -5.09 -10.07
C GLY A 121 12.24 -5.93 -11.14
N VAL A 122 10.91 -5.82 -11.26
CA VAL A 122 10.13 -6.47 -12.33
C VAL A 122 10.59 -5.99 -13.71
N LYS A 123 10.74 -4.67 -13.90
CA LYS A 123 11.25 -4.07 -15.14
C LYS A 123 12.62 -4.61 -15.52
N LYS A 124 13.53 -4.67 -14.55
CA LYS A 124 14.90 -5.17 -14.77
C LYS A 124 14.90 -6.63 -15.21
N ARG A 125 14.13 -7.50 -14.54
CA ARG A 125 13.99 -8.91 -14.96
C ARG A 125 13.43 -9.05 -16.38
N ALA A 126 12.48 -8.19 -16.77
CA ALA A 126 11.94 -8.19 -18.13
C ALA A 126 12.99 -7.78 -19.18
N LEU A 127 13.79 -6.74 -18.89
CA LEU A 127 14.89 -6.32 -19.76
C LEU A 127 16.00 -7.39 -19.90
N ASP A 128 16.22 -8.17 -18.84
CA ASP A 128 17.24 -9.21 -18.80
C ASP A 128 16.78 -10.55 -19.40
N GLY A 129 15.53 -10.63 -19.90
CA GLY A 129 14.97 -11.86 -20.47
C GLY A 129 14.61 -12.93 -19.43
N ASN A 130 14.61 -12.58 -18.14
CA ASN A 130 14.35 -13.48 -17.01
C ASN A 130 12.93 -13.34 -16.44
N ALA A 131 12.00 -12.73 -17.18
CA ALA A 131 10.59 -12.62 -16.80
C ALA A 131 9.74 -13.65 -17.55
N SER A 132 8.81 -14.31 -16.86
CA SER A 132 7.84 -15.23 -17.47
C SER A 132 6.90 -14.54 -18.46
N ASP A 133 6.62 -13.25 -18.23
CA ASP A 133 5.93 -12.36 -19.16
C ASP A 133 6.69 -11.03 -19.27
N PRO A 134 7.65 -10.92 -20.21
CA PRO A 134 8.44 -9.71 -20.39
C PRO A 134 7.60 -8.49 -20.79
N ALA A 135 6.55 -8.69 -21.60
CA ALA A 135 5.69 -7.60 -22.06
C ALA A 135 4.94 -6.97 -20.89
N ARG A 136 4.35 -7.79 -20.01
CA ARG A 136 3.74 -7.31 -18.77
C ARG A 136 4.77 -6.68 -17.84
N GLY A 137 5.95 -7.27 -17.70
CA GLY A 137 7.02 -6.72 -16.86
C GLY A 137 7.46 -5.31 -17.29
N LEU A 138 7.55 -5.06 -18.60
CA LEU A 138 7.84 -3.73 -19.14
C LEU A 138 6.70 -2.73 -18.93
N ARG A 139 5.43 -3.16 -19.10
CA ARG A 139 4.26 -2.31 -18.79
C ARG A 139 4.24 -1.90 -17.32
N LEU A 140 4.37 -2.86 -16.41
CA LEU A 140 4.42 -2.62 -14.96
C LEU A 140 5.60 -1.71 -14.59
N GLY A 141 6.77 -1.94 -15.21
CA GLY A 141 7.94 -1.09 -15.07
C GLY A 141 7.74 0.36 -15.54
N GLY A 142 6.74 0.63 -16.37
CA GLY A 142 6.34 1.96 -16.79
C GLY A 142 5.79 2.83 -15.65
N TYR A 143 5.25 2.21 -14.59
CA TYR A 143 4.68 2.94 -13.44
C TYR A 143 5.72 3.40 -12.42
N VAL A 144 6.98 2.96 -12.50
CA VAL A 144 8.05 3.33 -11.56
C VAL A 144 8.13 4.85 -11.32
N PRO A 145 8.15 5.72 -12.36
CA PRO A 145 8.22 7.17 -12.15
C PRO A 145 6.98 7.74 -11.45
N GLU A 146 5.81 7.12 -11.63
CA GLU A 146 4.57 7.56 -10.99
C GLU A 146 4.61 7.29 -9.49
N PHE A 147 4.94 6.05 -9.08
CA PHE A 147 5.10 5.69 -7.67
C PHE A 147 6.22 6.50 -6.99
N ALA A 148 7.34 6.73 -7.68
CA ALA A 148 8.42 7.55 -7.15
C ALA A 148 7.97 9.01 -6.91
N ARG A 149 7.24 9.62 -7.86
CA ARG A 149 6.69 10.97 -7.70
C ARG A 149 5.63 11.03 -6.60
N ALA A 150 4.78 10.02 -6.49
CA ALA A 150 3.77 9.94 -5.44
C ALA A 150 4.41 9.84 -4.05
N GLY A 151 5.47 9.03 -3.90
CA GLY A 151 6.26 8.97 -2.67
C GLY A 151 6.84 10.34 -2.28
N LEU A 152 7.39 11.08 -3.24
CA LEU A 152 7.90 12.45 -3.01
C LEU A 152 6.82 13.49 -2.69
N ARG A 153 5.56 13.24 -3.06
CA ARG A 153 4.43 14.09 -2.63
C ARG A 153 4.05 13.77 -1.20
N ALA A 154 3.97 12.49 -0.85
CA ALA A 154 3.67 12.05 0.50
C ALA A 154 4.67 12.60 1.54
N THR A 155 5.93 12.86 1.18
CA THR A 155 6.89 13.50 2.10
C THR A 155 6.58 14.98 2.42
N LYS A 156 5.67 15.61 1.69
CA LYS A 156 5.33 17.04 1.83
C LYS A 156 4.00 17.28 2.51
N ASP A 157 3.13 16.26 2.55
CA ASP A 157 1.83 16.37 3.19
C ASP A 157 1.99 16.29 4.71
N LYS A 158 1.65 17.40 5.37
CA LYS A 158 1.61 17.55 6.82
C LYS A 158 0.15 17.61 7.27
N THR A 159 -0.55 16.49 7.18
CA THR A 159 -1.88 16.35 7.78
C THR A 159 -1.76 15.53 9.05
#